data_AF-A0A5C7PJ23-F1
#
_entry.id   AF-A0A5C7PJ23-F1
#
_cell.length_a   1.000
_cell.length_b   1.000
_cell.length_c   1.000
_cell.angle_alpha   90.00
_cell.angle_beta   90.00
_cell.angle_gamma   90.00
#
_symmetry.space_group_name_H-M   'P 1'
#
loop_
_entity.id
_entity.type
_entity.pdbx_description
1 polymer ?
#
loop_
_entity_poly.entity_id
_entity_poly.type
_entity_poly.pdbx_seq_one_letter_code
_entity_poly.pdbx_strand_id
1 'polypeptide(L)'
;MIYEFKSRATGSVVMLQPVAERLLEIIGKAPGPAGIVTVAQLPEAIRRLEAAVAAERAQPAASAAPQPSDDTQEGPDPAARISLTQRAWPLIEMMKAAAAAERDVTWGV
;
A
#
# COMPACT_ATOMS: atom_id res chain seq x y z
N MET A 1 0.02 -13.92 -5.38
CA MET A 1 1.42 -13.70 -4.98
C MET A 1 1.46 -12.64 -3.87
N ILE A 2 2.56 -12.53 -3.12
CA ILE A 2 2.75 -11.45 -2.13
C ILE A 2 3.79 -10.45 -2.65
N TYR A 3 3.62 -9.18 -2.31
CA TYR A 3 4.63 -8.14 -2.51
C TYR A 3 5.29 -7.84 -1.17
N GLU A 4 6.61 -7.78 -1.16
CA GLU A 4 7.39 -7.31 -0.02
C GLU A 4 8.07 -5.99 -0.40
N PHE A 5 7.63 -4.91 0.23
CA PHE A 5 8.27 -3.61 0.17
C PHE A 5 9.32 -3.54 1.27
N LYS A 6 10.53 -3.11 0.92
CA LYS A 6 11.67 -3.01 1.83
C LYS A 6 12.16 -1.57 1.83
N SER A 7 12.47 -1.06 3.01
CA SER A 7 13.25 0.16 3.19
C SER A 7 14.26 -0.04 4.30
N ARG A 8 15.46 0.52 4.11
CA ARG A 8 16.49 0.51 5.16
C ARG A 8 16.08 1.32 6.40
N ALA A 9 15.08 2.18 6.29
CA ALA A 9 14.60 3.00 7.40
C ALA A 9 13.62 2.27 8.32
N THR A 10 12.77 1.39 7.78
CA THR A 10 11.64 0.80 8.53
C THR A 10 11.56 -0.73 8.47
N GLY A 11 12.41 -1.40 7.69
CA GLY A 11 12.33 -2.84 7.46
C GLY A 11 11.42 -3.19 6.28
N SER A 12 10.60 -4.23 6.44
CA SER A 12 9.73 -4.76 5.38
C SER A 12 8.24 -4.57 5.67
N VAL A 13 7.44 -4.31 4.64
CA VAL A 13 5.98 -4.31 4.65
C VAL A 13 5.53 -5.30 3.58
N VAL A 14 4.82 -6.34 3.99
CA VAL A 14 4.29 -7.38 3.10
C VAL A 14 2.82 -7.14 2.88
N MET A 15 2.36 -7.29 1.64
CA MET A 15 0.94 -7.18 1.30
C MET A 15 0.56 -8.10 0.14
N LEU A 16 -0.74 -8.39 0.02
CA LEU A 16 -1.28 -9.20 -1.07
C LEU A 16 -1.13 -8.48 -2.41
N GLN A 17 -0.79 -9.23 -3.46
CA GLN A 17 -0.63 -8.74 -4.83
C GLN A 17 -1.73 -7.77 -5.31
N PRO A 18 -3.03 -8.08 -5.25
CA PRO A 18 -4.07 -7.18 -5.79
C PRO A 18 -4.07 -5.81 -5.10
N VAL A 19 -3.65 -5.76 -3.83
CA VAL A 19 -3.55 -4.53 -3.05
C VAL A 19 -2.29 -3.76 -3.44
N ALA A 20 -1.15 -4.45 -3.51
CA ALA A 20 0.12 -3.85 -3.91
C ALA A 20 0.04 -3.21 -5.29
N GLU A 21 -0.49 -3.95 -6.27
CA GLU A 21 -0.61 -3.50 -7.65
C GLU A 21 -1.50 -2.26 -7.74
N ARG A 22 -2.61 -2.25 -7.01
CA ARG A 22 -3.49 -1.07 -6.92
C ARG A 22 -2.78 0.15 -6.33
N LEU A 23 -2.00 -0.02 -5.25
CA LEU A 23 -1.24 1.07 -4.64
C LEU A 23 -0.12 1.57 -5.56
N LEU A 24 0.55 0.67 -6.28
CA LEU A 24 1.57 1.00 -7.29
C LEU A 24 0.96 1.82 -8.43
N GLU A 25 -0.20 1.43 -8.94
CA GLU A 25 -0.94 2.19 -9.96
C GLU A 25 -1.27 3.62 -9.49
N ILE A 26 -1.73 3.78 -8.25
CA ILE A 26 -2.08 5.08 -7.67
C ILE A 26 -0.87 6.02 -7.63
N ILE A 27 0.31 5.51 -7.27
CA ILE A 27 1.54 6.31 -7.26
C ILE A 27 2.14 6.49 -8.66
N GLY A 28 1.55 5.88 -9.70
CA GLY A 28 2.02 5.96 -11.08
C GLY A 28 3.22 5.06 -11.35
N LYS A 29 3.37 3.95 -10.61
CA LYS A 29 4.37 2.92 -10.84
C LYS A 29 3.71 1.72 -11.52
N ALA A 30 4.42 1.16 -12.50
CA ALA A 30 3.96 -0.06 -13.14
C ALA A 30 4.00 -1.22 -12.11
N PRO A 31 2.90 -1.97 -11.94
CA PRO A 31 2.94 -3.22 -11.19
C PRO A 31 3.93 -4.17 -11.87
N GLY A 32 4.77 -4.82 -11.07
CA GLY A 32 5.86 -5.63 -11.60
C GLY A 32 6.62 -6.35 -10.50
N PRO A 33 7.38 -7.40 -10.87
CA PRO A 33 8.04 -8.27 -9.91
C PRO A 33 9.08 -7.53 -9.06
N ALA A 34 9.64 -6.43 -9.57
CA ALA A 34 10.57 -5.58 -8.84
C ALA A 34 10.40 -4.09 -9.21
N GLY A 35 10.81 -3.22 -8.30
CA GLY A 35 10.83 -1.78 -8.55
C GLY A 35 11.31 -0.96 -7.36
N ILE A 36 11.36 0.36 -7.57
CA ILE A 36 11.89 1.33 -6.61
C ILE A 36 11.06 2.62 -6.61
N VAL A 37 10.81 3.16 -5.41
CA VAL A 37 10.40 4.54 -5.16
C VAL A 37 11.59 5.26 -4.54
N THR A 38 12.15 6.21 -5.29
CA THR A 38 13.31 6.98 -4.84
C THR A 38 12.92 8.03 -3.81
N VAL A 39 13.87 8.51 -3.01
CA VAL A 39 13.65 9.62 -2.05
C VAL A 39 12.95 10.81 -2.69
N ALA A 40 13.36 11.20 -3.91
CA ALA A 40 12.75 12.32 -4.65
C ALA A 40 11.29 12.05 -5.06
N GLN A 41 10.89 10.77 -5.19
CA GLN A 41 9.54 10.36 -5.55
C GLN A 41 8.64 10.13 -4.34
N LEU A 42 9.21 9.93 -3.14
CA LEU A 42 8.44 9.63 -1.92
C LEU A 42 7.40 10.72 -1.58
N PRO A 43 7.71 12.03 -1.59
CA PRO A 43 6.73 13.06 -1.24
C PRO A 43 5.49 13.03 -2.14
N GLU A 44 5.69 12.87 -3.45
CA GLU A 44 4.58 12.81 -4.41
C GLU A 44 3.83 11.47 -4.32
N ALA A 45 4.53 10.35 -4.09
CA ALA A 45 3.91 9.06 -3.89
C ALA A 45 2.99 9.05 -2.65
N ILE A 46 3.47 9.59 -1.52
CA ILE A 46 2.68 9.74 -0.29
C ILE A 46 1.43 10.57 -0.56
N ARG A 47 1.58 11.72 -1.22
CA ARG A 47 0.45 12.62 -1.54
C ARG A 47 -0.63 11.93 -2.37
N ARG A 48 -0.23 11.14 -3.39
CA ARG A 48 -1.16 10.38 -4.23
C ARG A 48 -1.90 9.31 -3.47
N LEU A 49 -1.20 8.56 -2.60
CA LEU A 49 -1.81 7.54 -1.76
C LEU A 49 -2.81 8.15 -0.78
N GLU A 50 -2.43 9.24 -0.09
CA GLU A 50 -3.31 9.94 0.84
C GLU A 50 -4.56 10.51 0.13
N ALA A 51 -4.39 11.07 -1.07
CA ALA A 51 -5.51 11.55 -1.88
C ALA A 51 -6.45 10.41 -2.31
N ALA A 52 -5.91 9.26 -2.72
CA ALA A 52 -6.72 8.10 -3.09
C ALA A 52 -7.47 7.52 -1.88
N VAL A 53 -6.84 7.46 -0.71
CA VAL A 53 -7.48 7.05 0.54
C VAL A 53 -8.60 8.02 0.94
N ALA A 54 -8.37 9.34 0.80
CA ALA A 54 -9.39 10.35 1.08
C ALA A 54 -10.57 10.27 0.09
N ALA A 55 -10.30 10.01 -1.20
CA ALA A 55 -11.32 9.85 -2.23
C ALA A 55 -12.19 8.59 -1.99
N GLU A 56 -11.58 7.49 -1.55
CA GLU A 56 -12.33 6.29 -1.16
C GLU A 56 -13.19 6.56 0.08
N ARG A 57 -12.67 7.27 1.09
CA ARG A 57 -13.44 7.63 2.29
C ARG A 57 -14.63 8.55 1.99
N ALA A 58 -14.54 9.37 0.95
CA ALA A 58 -15.62 10.24 0.50
C ALA A 58 -16.72 9.48 -0.27
N GLN A 59 -16.45 8.25 -0.72
CA GLN A 59 -17.46 7.34 -1.26
C GLN A 59 -18.00 6.48 -0.10
N PRO A 60 -19.26 6.65 0.31
CA PRO A 60 -19.83 5.84 1.38
C PRO A 60 -20.10 4.42 0.84
N ALA A 61 -19.05 3.59 0.77
CA ALA A 61 -19.22 2.15 0.66
C ALA A 61 -19.60 1.64 2.05
N ALA A 62 -20.89 1.34 2.21
CA ALA A 62 -21.46 0.71 3.40
C ALA A 62 -20.60 -0.47 3.87
N SER A 63 -20.40 -0.57 5.19
CA SER A 63 -19.72 -1.66 5.93
C SER A 63 -18.27 -1.38 6.33
N ALA A 64 -18.08 -0.40 7.21
CA ALA A 64 -16.92 -0.38 8.10
C ALA A 64 -17.20 -1.29 9.31
N ALA A 65 -16.55 -2.45 9.37
CA ALA A 65 -16.33 -3.16 10.62
C ALA A 65 -14.82 -3.40 10.76
N PRO A 66 -14.19 -2.99 11.88
CA PRO A 66 -12.80 -3.34 12.15
C PRO A 66 -12.77 -4.78 12.64
N GLN A 67 -12.23 -5.71 11.85
CA GLN A 67 -11.80 -7.01 12.37
C GLN A 67 -10.28 -7.10 12.30
N PRO A 68 -9.59 -7.26 13.45
CA PRO A 68 -8.29 -7.89 13.44
C PRO A 68 -8.56 -9.39 13.27
N SER A 69 -7.95 -10.07 12.28
CA SER A 69 -7.47 -11.45 12.38
C SER A 69 -7.15 -12.05 11.02
N ASP A 70 -6.12 -12.90 11.08
CA ASP A 70 -5.70 -13.98 10.21
C ASP A 70 -6.75 -14.63 9.27
N ASP A 71 -6.21 -14.99 8.10
CA ASP A 71 -6.45 -16.18 7.27
C ASP A 71 -7.86 -16.78 7.07
N THR A 72 -8.11 -17.15 5.80
CA THR A 72 -9.09 -18.13 5.27
C THR A 72 -10.52 -17.66 4.94
N GLN A 73 -10.89 -17.70 3.65
CA GLN A 73 -11.93 -18.60 3.07
C GLN A 73 -12.57 -18.07 1.76
N GLU A 74 -12.78 -19.04 0.86
CA GLU A 74 -13.31 -18.99 -0.50
C GLU A 74 -14.76 -18.46 -0.62
N GLY A 75 -15.00 -17.67 -1.67
CA GLY A 75 -16.28 -17.09 -2.10
C GLY A 75 -16.02 -15.85 -2.98
N PRO A 76 -16.91 -15.43 -3.90
CA PRO A 76 -16.59 -14.40 -4.89
C PRO A 76 -16.20 -13.09 -4.18
N ASP A 77 -14.95 -12.70 -4.43
CA ASP A 77 -13.97 -12.18 -3.46
C ASP A 77 -14.46 -11.11 -2.44
N PRO A 78 -14.76 -11.48 -1.19
CA PRO A 78 -14.89 -10.52 -0.09
C PRO A 78 -13.54 -9.84 0.24
N ALA A 79 -12.40 -10.34 -0.24
CA ALA A 79 -11.09 -9.70 -0.03
C ALA A 79 -10.92 -8.41 -0.85
N ALA A 80 -11.77 -8.17 -1.87
CA ALA A 80 -11.86 -6.90 -2.59
C ALA A 80 -12.53 -5.79 -1.76
N ARG A 81 -13.22 -6.16 -0.67
CA ARG A 81 -13.95 -5.25 0.21
C ARG A 81 -13.19 -4.86 1.48
N ILE A 82 -11.94 -5.29 1.66
CA ILE A 82 -11.10 -4.67 2.68
C ILE A 82 -10.66 -3.32 2.14
N SER A 83 -11.15 -2.26 2.78
CA SER A 83 -10.90 -0.86 2.41
C SER A 83 -9.42 -0.62 2.10
N LEU A 84 -9.15 -0.05 0.92
CA LEU A 84 -7.81 0.41 0.51
C LEU A 84 -7.20 1.27 1.61
N THR A 85 -8.03 2.06 2.29
CA THR A 85 -7.68 2.87 3.46
C THR A 85 -6.87 2.12 4.52
N GLN A 86 -7.35 0.96 4.97
CA GLN A 86 -6.67 0.19 6.02
C GLN A 86 -5.38 -0.46 5.51
N ARG A 87 -5.35 -0.84 4.23
CA ARG A 87 -4.23 -1.56 3.64
C ARG A 87 -3.11 -0.65 3.11
N ALA A 88 -3.43 0.59 2.76
CA ALA A 88 -2.48 1.59 2.28
C ALA A 88 -1.65 2.19 3.43
N TRP A 89 -2.20 2.22 4.66
CA TRP A 89 -1.59 2.88 5.81
C TRP A 89 -0.17 2.39 6.12
N PRO A 90 0.11 1.07 6.21
CA PRO A 90 1.47 0.58 6.48
C PRO A 90 2.50 1.03 5.43
N LEU A 91 2.09 1.09 4.16
CA LEU A 91 2.96 1.55 3.07
C LEU A 91 3.18 3.07 3.13
N ILE A 92 2.14 3.85 3.44
CA ILE A 92 2.24 5.31 3.62
C ILE A 92 3.19 5.63 4.77
N GLU A 93 3.06 4.96 5.91
CA GLU A 93 3.93 5.17 7.08
C GLU A 93 5.38 4.76 6.77
N MET A 94 5.59 3.64 6.08
CA MET A 94 6.90 3.26 5.56
C MET A 94 7.48 4.36 4.65
N MET A 95 6.70 4.89 3.69
CA MET A 95 7.17 5.92 2.78
C MET A 95 7.50 7.24 3.52
N LYS A 96 6.71 7.62 4.53
CA LYS A 96 6.97 8.81 5.36
C LYS A 96 8.26 8.67 6.16
N ALA A 97 8.46 7.53 6.82
CA ALA A 97 9.66 7.26 7.58
C ALA A 97 10.90 7.11 6.66
N ALA A 98 10.74 6.48 5.51
CA ALA A 98 11.78 6.39 4.49
C ALA A 98 12.16 7.78 3.94
N ALA A 99 11.19 8.67 3.73
CA ALA A 99 11.43 10.05 3.31
C ALA A 99 12.17 10.84 4.40
N ALA A 100 11.77 10.70 5.66
CA ALA A 100 12.44 11.35 6.80
C ALA A 100 13.89 10.86 7.01
N ALA A 101 14.17 9.60 6.67
CA ALA A 101 15.49 8.99 6.75
C ALA A 101 16.30 9.08 5.44
N GLU A 102 15.77 9.75 4.41
CA GLU A 102 16.36 9.85 3.07
C GLU A 102 16.75 8.48 2.48
N ARG A 103 15.86 7.50 2.63
CA ARG A 103 16.00 6.14 2.09
C ARG A 103 14.95 5.82 1.06
N ASP A 104 15.35 5.06 0.05
CA ASP A 104 14.44 4.54 -0.96
C ASP A 104 13.56 3.41 -0.41
N VAL A 105 12.46 3.14 -1.11
CA VAL A 105 11.58 1.99 -0.90
C VAL A 105 11.67 1.10 -2.13
N THR A 106 12.01 -0.18 -1.96
CA THR A 106 12.18 -1.15 -3.05
C THR A 106 11.29 -2.36 -2.86
N TRP A 107 10.91 -3.04 -3.92
CA TRP A 107 10.27 -4.36 -3.85
C TRP A 107 10.87 -5.31 -4.89
N GLY A 108 10.73 -6.61 -4.67
CA GLY A 108 11.24 -7.63 -5.61
C GLY A 108 12.75 -7.87 -5.55
N VAL A 109 13.38 -7.53 -4.42
CA VAL A 109 14.80 -7.77 -4.15
C VAL A 109 15.02 -8.97 -3.24
#